data_AF-A0A1M5HID9-F1
#
_entry.id   AF-A0A1M5HID9-F1
#
_cell.length_a   1.000
_cell.length_b   1.000
_cell.length_c   1.000
_cell.angle_alpha   90.00
_cell.angle_beta   90.00
_cell.angle_gamma   90.00
#
_symmetry.space_group_name_H-M   'P 1'
#
loop_
_entity.id
_entity.type
_entity.pdbx_description
1 polymer ?
#
loop_
_entity_poly.entity_id
_entity_poly.type
_entity_poly.pdbx_seq_one_letter_code
_entity_poly.pdbx_strand_id
1 'polypeptide(L)'
;MKNKIQFLQFIAMLFISFSTYSQVTASVQNLQYTNNGQATISAANCGNLDFGTSTSTSINLGINLSKPNGQVVGLSDLRVYTQKSSSDSRIERSWGQIQESSWNTLVQPNTRQASANFSINSSDFNVSGGILFVVFKSSGGTEY
;
A
#
# COMPACT_ATOMS: atom_id res chain seq x y z
N MET A 1 41.43 -12.04 29.74
CA MET A 1 41.36 -11.31 28.44
C MET A 1 40.53 -12.04 27.39
N LYS A 2 40.60 -13.38 27.24
CA LYS A 2 39.79 -14.16 26.28
C LYS A 2 38.27 -13.89 26.35
N ASN A 3 37.67 -13.82 27.54
CA ASN A 3 36.21 -13.62 27.68
C ASN A 3 35.74 -12.22 27.21
N LYS A 4 36.62 -11.20 27.27
CA LYS A 4 36.30 -9.84 26.78
C LYS A 4 36.30 -9.77 25.25
N ILE A 5 37.18 -10.55 24.60
CA ILE A 5 37.28 -10.66 23.14
C ILE A 5 36.04 -11.38 22.57
N GLN A 6 35.60 -12.46 23.23
CA GLN A 6 34.40 -13.21 22.84
C GLN A 6 33.11 -12.38 22.97
N PHE A 7 33.00 -11.58 24.03
CA PHE A 7 31.86 -10.68 24.23
C PHE A 7 31.80 -9.57 23.17
N LEU A 8 32.96 -9.00 22.80
CA LEU A 8 33.04 -7.99 21.74
C LEU A 8 32.67 -8.58 20.37
N GLN A 9 33.10 -9.82 20.08
CA GLN A 9 32.71 -10.55 18.88
C GLN A 9 31.20 -10.84 18.83
N PHE A 10 30.60 -11.21 19.96
CA PHE A 10 29.16 -11.43 20.07
C PHE A 10 28.38 -10.13 19.81
N ILE A 11 28.80 -9.01 20.41
CA ILE A 11 28.19 -7.70 20.17
C ILE A 11 28.32 -7.26 18.71
N ALA A 12 29.50 -7.44 18.10
CA ALA A 12 29.71 -7.11 16.69
C ALA A 12 28.83 -7.94 15.75
N MET A 13 28.64 -9.24 16.04
CA MET A 13 27.69 -10.09 15.32
C MET A 13 26.25 -9.59 15.47
N LEU A 14 25.85 -9.20 16.70
CA LEU A 14 24.51 -8.69 16.98
C LEU A 14 24.20 -7.42 16.17
N PHE A 15 25.15 -6.49 16.06
CA PHE A 15 24.98 -5.24 15.30
C PHE A 15 24.84 -5.44 13.78
N ILE A 16 25.43 -6.49 13.21
CA ILE A 16 25.31 -6.80 11.77
C ILE A 16 23.94 -7.42 11.44
N SER A 17 23.27 -8.05 12.41
CA SER A 17 21.93 -8.64 12.22
C SER A 17 20.78 -7.64 12.11
N PHE A 18 20.99 -6.35 12.37
CA PHE A 18 19.92 -5.34 12.34
C PHE A 18 19.73 -4.63 10.99
N SER A 19 20.54 -4.95 9.97
CA SER A 19 20.48 -4.25 8.69
C SER A 19 19.62 -5.00 7.65
N THR A 20 18.49 -4.36 7.32
CA THR A 20 17.57 -4.54 6.17
C THR A 20 16.24 -5.25 6.46
N TYR A 21 15.27 -4.48 6.96
CA TYR A 21 13.87 -4.73 6.63
C TYR A 21 13.72 -4.49 5.13
N SER A 22 13.85 -5.54 4.34
CA SER A 22 13.30 -5.60 2.99
C SER A 22 11.79 -5.36 3.10
N GLN A 23 11.28 -4.28 2.50
CA GLN A 23 9.87 -3.90 2.61
C GLN A 23 9.15 -4.14 1.29
N VAL A 24 7.88 -4.53 1.38
CA VAL A 24 6.97 -4.46 0.24
C VAL A 24 6.64 -2.99 0.00
N THR A 25 6.62 -2.55 -1.25
CA THR A 25 6.16 -1.22 -1.63
C THR A 25 4.83 -1.37 -2.36
N ALA A 26 3.81 -0.64 -1.90
CA ALA A 26 2.55 -0.48 -2.61
C ALA A 26 2.47 0.92 -3.23
N SER A 27 2.25 0.99 -4.54
CA SER A 27 2.15 2.26 -5.26
C SER A 27 0.88 2.31 -6.11
N VAL A 28 0.14 3.41 -5.99
CA VAL A 28 -1.03 3.67 -6.84
C VAL A 28 -0.56 4.17 -8.21
N GLN A 29 -1.23 3.74 -9.26
CA GLN A 29 -0.96 4.13 -10.64
C GLN A 29 -2.28 4.31 -11.40
N ASN A 30 -2.25 5.12 -12.46
CA ASN A 30 -3.39 5.28 -13.38
C ASN A 30 -4.70 5.58 -12.66
N LEU A 31 -4.67 6.42 -11.62
CA LEU A 31 -5.87 6.75 -10.87
C LEU A 31 -6.82 7.56 -11.76
N GLN A 32 -8.05 7.09 -11.86
CA GLN A 32 -9.14 7.68 -12.60
C GLN A 32 -10.35 7.83 -11.71
N TYR A 33 -11.09 8.91 -11.88
CA TYR A 33 -12.34 9.10 -11.17
C TYR A 33 -13.42 9.75 -12.03
N THR A 34 -14.67 9.47 -11.68
CA THR A 34 -15.84 10.00 -12.36
C THR A 34 -16.84 10.50 -11.32
N ASN A 35 -17.15 11.79 -11.36
CA ASN A 35 -18.13 12.42 -10.47
C ASN A 35 -19.52 12.37 -11.10
N ASN A 36 -20.53 11.78 -10.46
CA ASN A 36 -21.93 11.79 -10.93
C ASN A 36 -22.12 11.45 -12.43
N GLY A 37 -21.33 10.51 -12.97
CA GLY A 37 -21.41 10.12 -14.39
C GLY A 37 -20.85 11.14 -15.40
N GLN A 38 -20.11 12.15 -14.95
CA GLN A 38 -19.39 13.10 -15.80
C GLN A 38 -18.23 12.43 -16.55
N ALA A 39 -17.52 13.20 -17.39
CA ALA A 39 -16.32 12.71 -18.04
C ALA A 39 -15.28 12.20 -17.01
N THR A 40 -14.63 11.09 -17.34
CA THR A 40 -13.59 10.49 -16.49
C THR A 40 -12.36 11.39 -16.43
N ILE A 41 -11.90 11.66 -15.22
CA ILE A 41 -10.71 12.46 -14.94
C ILE A 41 -9.57 11.50 -14.58
N SER A 42 -8.42 11.64 -15.26
CA SER A 42 -7.19 10.93 -14.90
C SER A 42 -6.33 11.81 -14.01
N ALA A 43 -6.13 11.42 -12.75
CA ALA A 43 -5.31 12.18 -11.82
C ALA A 43 -3.83 11.87 -12.07
N ALA A 44 -3.07 12.87 -12.52
CA ALA A 44 -1.63 12.75 -12.64
C ALA A 44 -1.01 12.57 -11.23
N ASN A 45 -0.04 11.65 -11.11
CA ASN A 45 0.76 11.41 -9.90
C ASN A 45 -0.02 11.09 -8.61
N CYS A 46 -1.24 10.54 -8.71
CA CYS A 46 -2.09 10.26 -7.54
C CYS A 46 -2.34 11.50 -6.65
N GLY A 47 -2.43 12.68 -7.29
CA GLY A 47 -2.69 13.95 -6.61
C GLY A 47 -4.11 14.07 -6.05
N ASN A 48 -4.49 15.30 -5.69
CA ASN A 48 -5.77 15.59 -5.05
C ASN A 48 -6.95 15.20 -5.96
N LEU A 49 -7.95 14.55 -5.36
CA LEU A 49 -9.23 14.28 -6.01
C LEU A 49 -10.20 15.39 -5.63
N ASP A 50 -10.75 16.07 -6.63
CA ASP A 50 -11.79 17.06 -6.41
C ASP A 50 -13.16 16.44 -6.70
N PHE A 51 -13.93 16.26 -5.63
CA PHE A 51 -15.29 15.73 -5.74
C PHE A 51 -16.31 16.81 -6.07
N GLY A 52 -15.98 18.10 -5.95
CA GLY A 52 -16.93 19.20 -6.11
C GLY A 52 -18.21 18.98 -5.28
N THR A 53 -19.37 19.03 -5.93
CA THR A 53 -20.69 18.75 -5.32
C THR A 53 -21.15 17.30 -5.54
N SER A 54 -20.24 16.40 -5.91
CA SER A 54 -20.55 15.00 -6.19
C SER A 54 -21.10 14.28 -4.96
N THR A 55 -22.22 13.59 -5.15
CA THR A 55 -22.81 12.69 -4.15
C THR A 55 -22.37 11.24 -4.37
N SER A 56 -21.75 10.94 -5.51
CA SER A 56 -21.11 9.66 -5.77
C SER A 56 -19.98 9.81 -6.78
N THR A 57 -18.78 9.46 -6.37
CA THR A 57 -17.59 9.45 -7.19
C THR A 57 -17.09 8.02 -7.35
N SER A 58 -17.07 7.53 -8.59
CA SER A 58 -16.46 6.24 -8.92
C SER A 58 -14.95 6.42 -9.04
N ILE A 59 -14.18 5.57 -8.38
CA ILE A 59 -12.72 5.55 -8.41
C ILE A 59 -12.27 4.24 -9.06
N ASN A 60 -11.37 4.35 -10.04
CA ASN A 60 -10.62 3.23 -10.58
C ASN A 60 -9.13 3.52 -10.42
N LEU A 61 -8.36 2.56 -9.93
CA LEU A 61 -6.92 2.72 -9.81
C LEU A 61 -6.20 1.41 -10.08
N GLY A 62 -5.02 1.52 -10.68
CA GLY A 62 -4.01 0.47 -10.71
C GLY A 62 -3.16 0.51 -9.45
N ILE A 63 -2.66 -0.66 -9.05
CA ILE A 63 -1.77 -0.83 -7.91
C ILE A 63 -0.58 -1.64 -8.38
N ASN A 64 0.61 -1.09 -8.21
CA ASN A 64 1.84 -1.81 -8.43
C ASN A 64 2.49 -2.12 -7.08
N LEU A 65 2.68 -3.40 -6.83
CA LEU A 65 3.38 -3.93 -5.68
C LEU A 65 4.78 -4.34 -6.09
N SER A 66 5.77 -4.05 -5.25
CA SER A 66 7.12 -4.60 -5.39
C SER A 66 7.63 -5.15 -4.07
N LYS A 67 8.41 -6.22 -4.13
CA LYS A 67 9.11 -6.78 -2.96
C LYS A 67 10.52 -7.22 -3.37
N PRO A 68 11.52 -7.09 -2.49
CA PRO A 68 12.84 -7.61 -2.80
C PRO A 68 12.86 -9.12 -3.03
N ASN A 69 13.81 -9.54 -3.85
CA ASN A 69 13.94 -10.93 -4.26
C ASN A 69 14.26 -11.81 -3.04
N GLY A 70 13.61 -12.97 -2.96
CA GLY A 70 13.75 -13.90 -1.82
C GLY A 70 12.92 -13.54 -0.59
N GLN A 71 12.31 -12.36 -0.51
CA GLN A 71 11.34 -12.06 0.55
C GLN A 71 10.04 -12.85 0.31
N VAL A 72 9.68 -13.74 1.24
CA VAL A 72 8.40 -14.46 1.23
C VAL A 72 7.39 -13.68 2.06
N VAL A 73 6.22 -13.39 1.48
CA VAL A 73 5.14 -12.65 2.15
C VAL A 73 3.92 -13.52 2.41
N GLY A 74 3.85 -14.69 1.76
CA GLY A 74 2.79 -15.67 1.96
C GLY A 74 1.45 -15.18 1.43
N LEU A 75 0.36 -15.70 1.98
CA LEU A 75 -0.98 -15.24 1.65
C LEU A 75 -1.21 -13.85 2.25
N SER A 76 -1.37 -12.85 1.39
CA SER A 76 -1.38 -11.45 1.80
C SER A 76 -2.67 -10.76 1.38
N ASP A 77 -3.08 -9.74 2.14
CA ASP A 77 -4.22 -8.90 1.80
C ASP A 77 -3.73 -7.61 1.12
N LEU A 78 -4.41 -7.23 0.05
CA LEU A 78 -4.32 -5.91 -0.55
C LEU A 78 -5.62 -5.16 -0.25
N ARG A 79 -5.51 -4.02 0.41
CA ARG A 79 -6.66 -3.24 0.87
C ARG A 79 -6.55 -1.80 0.42
N VAL A 80 -7.67 -1.20 0.09
CA VAL A 80 -7.77 0.22 -0.21
C VAL A 80 -8.62 0.88 0.86
N TYR A 81 -8.11 1.95 1.44
CA TYR A 81 -8.75 2.65 2.54
C TYR A 81 -8.95 4.12 2.24
N THR A 82 -10.03 4.67 2.78
CA THR A 82 -10.20 6.11 2.97
C THR A 82 -10.10 6.45 4.44
N GLN A 83 -9.57 7.63 4.77
CA GLN A 83 -9.54 8.15 6.12
C GLN A 83 -9.86 9.64 6.11
N LYS A 84 -10.83 10.05 6.94
CA LYS A 84 -11.32 11.44 7.03
C LYS A 84 -10.25 12.42 7.52
N SER A 85 -9.44 11.98 8.47
CA SER A 85 -8.28 12.70 9.00
C SER A 85 -7.32 11.69 9.61
N SER A 86 -6.10 12.11 9.97
CA SER A 86 -5.12 11.22 10.62
C SER A 86 -5.59 10.62 11.94
N SER A 87 -6.55 11.25 12.63
CA SER A 87 -7.14 10.76 13.88
C SER A 87 -8.40 9.90 13.70
N ASP A 88 -8.99 9.86 12.50
CA ASP A 88 -10.21 9.10 12.24
C ASP A 88 -9.92 7.62 11.97
N SER A 89 -10.93 6.77 12.10
CA SER A 89 -10.80 5.36 11.71
C SER A 89 -10.67 5.22 10.18
N ARG A 90 -9.89 4.23 9.75
CA ARG A 90 -9.79 3.84 8.33
C ARG A 90 -11.09 3.14 7.92
N ILE A 91 -11.61 3.46 6.74
CA ILE A 91 -12.76 2.79 6.14
C ILE A 91 -12.28 2.03 4.91
N GLU A 92 -12.46 0.71 4.92
CA GLU A 92 -12.11 -0.15 3.78
C GLU A 92 -13.06 0.10 2.61
N ARG A 93 -12.51 0.25 1.41
CA ARG A 93 -13.26 0.44 0.16
C ARG A 93 -13.10 -0.71 -0.81
N SER A 94 -11.99 -1.42 -0.74
CA SER A 94 -11.71 -2.59 -1.56
C SER A 94 -10.76 -3.53 -0.82
N TRP A 95 -10.94 -4.82 -1.04
CA TRP A 95 -10.10 -5.88 -0.55
C TRP A 95 -9.87 -6.91 -1.66
N GLY A 96 -8.64 -7.44 -1.72
CA GLY A 96 -8.29 -8.55 -2.57
C GLY A 96 -7.13 -9.33 -1.98
N GLN A 97 -7.08 -10.62 -2.26
CA GLN A 97 -6.03 -11.49 -1.74
C GLN A 97 -4.93 -11.70 -2.77
N ILE A 98 -3.67 -11.60 -2.35
CA ILE A 98 -2.49 -11.82 -3.17
C ILE A 98 -1.80 -13.10 -2.71
N GLN A 99 -1.74 -14.08 -3.61
CA GLN A 99 -0.99 -15.31 -3.37
C GLN A 99 0.50 -15.10 -3.63
N GLU A 100 1.36 -15.77 -2.86
CA GLU A 100 2.82 -15.76 -3.07
C GLU A 100 3.21 -16.19 -4.50
N SER A 101 2.46 -17.10 -5.11
CA SER A 101 2.65 -17.56 -6.49
C SER A 101 2.31 -16.53 -7.56
N SER A 102 1.62 -15.44 -7.21
CA SER A 102 1.17 -14.43 -8.19
C SER A 102 2.23 -13.39 -8.53
N TRP A 103 3.33 -13.34 -7.78
CA TRP A 103 4.42 -12.40 -8.01
C TRP A 103 5.22 -12.77 -9.26
N ASN A 104 5.56 -11.77 -10.07
CA ASN A 104 6.52 -11.94 -11.15
C ASN A 104 7.92 -12.02 -10.57
N THR A 105 8.51 -13.22 -10.61
CA THR A 105 9.86 -13.51 -10.09
C THR A 105 10.95 -13.41 -11.16
N LEU A 106 10.60 -13.06 -12.40
CA LEU A 106 11.54 -12.89 -13.51
C LEU A 106 12.15 -11.47 -13.55
N VAL A 107 11.70 -10.58 -12.65
CA VAL A 107 12.13 -9.19 -12.55
C VAL A 107 12.71 -8.92 -11.16
N GLN A 108 13.56 -7.89 -11.05
CA GLN A 108 14.19 -7.48 -9.80
C GLN A 108 13.96 -5.98 -9.58
N PRO A 109 13.24 -5.55 -8.53
CA PRO A 109 12.55 -6.38 -7.52
C PRO A 109 11.41 -7.21 -8.12
N ASN A 110 10.94 -8.25 -7.41
CA ASN A 110 9.75 -9.01 -7.80
C ASN A 110 8.53 -8.07 -7.78
N THR A 111 7.66 -8.14 -8.78
CA THR A 111 6.51 -7.22 -8.89
C THR A 111 5.17 -7.93 -9.06
N ARG A 112 4.08 -7.23 -8.72
CA ARG A 112 2.71 -7.66 -8.97
C ARG A 112 1.83 -6.45 -9.29
N GLN A 113 1.09 -6.52 -10.38
CA GLN A 113 0.05 -5.55 -10.69
C GLN A 113 -1.31 -6.04 -10.19
N ALA A 114 -2.08 -5.11 -9.64
CA ALA A 114 -3.47 -5.28 -9.23
C ALA A 114 -4.26 -4.02 -9.59
N SER A 115 -5.56 -4.04 -9.35
CA SER A 115 -6.43 -2.87 -9.53
C SER A 115 -7.54 -2.88 -8.49
N ALA A 116 -8.13 -1.71 -8.27
CA ALA A 116 -9.30 -1.54 -7.42
C ALA A 116 -10.30 -0.62 -8.11
N ASN A 117 -11.58 -0.94 -7.94
CA ASN A 117 -12.70 -0.13 -8.41
C ASN A 117 -13.75 -0.05 -7.30
N PHE A 118 -14.13 1.16 -6.91
CA PHE A 118 -15.07 1.38 -5.82
C PHE A 118 -15.70 2.78 -5.93
N SER A 119 -16.76 3.03 -5.17
CA SER A 119 -17.40 4.34 -5.09
C SER A 119 -17.19 4.98 -3.72
N ILE A 120 -17.02 6.29 -3.70
CA ILE A 120 -16.92 7.12 -2.50
C ILE A 120 -17.85 8.33 -2.61
N ASN A 121 -18.21 8.90 -1.48
CA ASN A 121 -19.01 10.11 -1.37
C ASN A 121 -18.14 11.22 -0.74
N SER A 122 -18.39 12.49 -1.08
CA SER A 122 -17.71 13.62 -0.44
C SER A 122 -17.86 13.63 1.10
N SER A 123 -18.98 13.15 1.63
CA SER A 123 -19.23 12.95 3.07
C SER A 123 -18.34 11.89 3.74
N ASP A 124 -17.61 11.09 2.95
CA ASP A 124 -16.57 10.18 3.44
C ASP A 124 -15.29 10.92 3.85
N PHE A 125 -15.21 12.23 3.63
CA PHE A 125 -14.05 13.08 3.92
C PHE A 125 -14.46 14.29 4.76
N ASN A 126 -13.49 14.96 5.38
CA ASN A 126 -13.72 16.25 6.01
C ASN A 126 -13.71 17.37 4.97
N VAL A 127 -14.23 18.55 5.34
CA VAL A 127 -14.20 19.74 4.48
C VAL A 127 -12.77 20.18 4.11
N SER A 128 -11.78 19.87 4.95
CA SER A 128 -10.36 20.10 4.69
C SER A 128 -9.70 18.99 3.85
N GLY A 129 -10.48 17.98 3.44
CA GLY A 129 -10.03 16.80 2.70
C GLY A 129 -9.90 15.56 3.57
N GLY A 130 -9.15 14.60 3.06
CA GLY A 130 -8.74 13.37 3.74
C GLY A 130 -7.82 12.56 2.83
N ILE A 131 -7.57 11.30 3.15
CA ILE A 131 -6.63 10.47 2.41
C ILE A 131 -7.30 9.23 1.83
N LEU A 132 -6.88 8.88 0.62
CA LEU A 132 -7.10 7.60 -0.04
C LEU A 132 -5.73 6.93 -0.17
N PHE A 133 -5.59 5.72 0.34
CA PHE A 133 -4.32 5.01 0.31
C PHE A 133 -4.52 3.50 0.20
N VAL A 134 -3.46 2.81 -0.19
CA VAL A 134 -3.41 1.36 -0.35
C VAL A 134 -2.52 0.79 0.74
N VAL A 135 -2.90 -0.36 1.27
CA VAL A 135 -2.12 -1.12 2.25
C VAL A 135 -1.95 -2.53 1.75
N PHE A 136 -0.72 -3.01 1.76
CA PHE A 136 -0.39 -4.41 1.62
C PHE A 136 -0.12 -5.01 3.00
N LYS A 137 -0.87 -6.05 3.37
CA LYS A 137 -0.71 -6.75 4.66
C LYS A 137 -0.20 -8.16 4.42
N SER A 138 0.99 -8.45 4.90
CA SER A 138 1.61 -9.78 4.77
C SER A 138 0.88 -10.82 5.62
N SER A 139 1.14 -12.10 5.35
CA SER A 139 0.65 -13.22 6.18
C SER A 139 1.08 -13.12 7.66
N GLY A 140 2.21 -12.47 7.94
CA GLY A 140 2.69 -12.20 9.30
C GLY A 140 1.98 -11.03 10.00
N GLY A 141 1.03 -10.37 9.33
CA GLY A 141 0.26 -9.25 9.86
C GLY A 141 0.94 -7.89 9.74
N THR A 142 2.12 -7.81 9.10
CA THR A 142 2.81 -6.54 8.84
C THR A 142 2.14 -5.78 7.71
N GLU A 143 1.86 -4.50 7.95
CA GLU A 143 1.30 -3.58 6.96
C GLU A 143 2.39 -2.73 6.31
N TYR A 144 2.27 -2.54 5.00
CA TYR A 144 3.12 -1.72 4.14
C TYR A 144 2.26 -0.77 3.29
#